data_AF-A0A8K0A2B1-F1
#
_entry.id   AF-A0A8K0A2B1-F1
#
_cell.length_a   1.000
_cell.length_b   1.000
_cell.length_c   1.000
_cell.angle_alpha   90.00
_cell.angle_beta   90.00
_cell.angle_gamma   90.00
#
_symmetry.space_group_name_H-M   'P 1'
#
loop_
_entity.id
_entity.type
_entity.pdbx_description
1 polymer ?
#
loop_
_entity_poly.entity_id
_entity_poly.type
_entity_poly.pdbx_seq_one_letter_code
_entity_poly.pdbx_strand_id
1 'polypeptide(L)'
;MAFQPLNKLRPNSKSNTIVCSVFEVKDNRENVTTGTKRYAEEIKELQVTKWKSPDDTSYSIRVFAASDYALLSLWYGISGACGVHPCLWCEETKTGIRQPKSERQTCPKRTLDSLHSDHKRFLEEGQGNIKKAKNFKNVIAPPMFDIPLNQVCVPGLHISLGLFHKFFKMLEAELQDLDIILANHLTTHILLDEEVDAAEVMMDPTLHGLTKYVEAADQARILEAEAAALGEEIESCENDLAWIVYQEEDDFDEDEEDDVPIALLQQNAAALEEDIKCFLEKKEKLDKPIEDMTTIIVAIVNELVDSYDFPLGMRERAKCLQQKYEKLFKLFAACHKLYSHARPMKEEEIRELEEAIKSLMAFYRETFPTCTIPVKMHMLEDHVAEWIRKWGFGLGFHGEQGIEEIHAALNNIGRTTWGIASKTKQLQSLLYNHLIAVSPDHKGGVPAPEKRTKKD
;
A
#
# COMPACT_ATOMS: atom_id res chain seq x y z
N MET A 1 11.58 15.62 0.13
CA MET A 1 10.68 16.06 -0.97
C MET A 1 11.34 15.75 -2.29
N ALA A 2 10.58 15.16 -3.22
CA ALA A 2 11.04 14.79 -4.55
C ALA A 2 9.95 15.12 -5.59
N PHE A 3 10.32 15.10 -6.87
CA PHE A 3 9.38 15.20 -7.98
C PHE A 3 9.70 14.17 -9.06
N GLN A 4 8.69 13.84 -9.87
CA GLN A 4 8.77 12.86 -10.95
C GLN A 4 8.22 13.46 -12.24
N PRO A 5 8.99 13.48 -13.35
CA PRO A 5 8.47 13.84 -14.66
C PRO A 5 7.55 12.73 -15.19
N LEU A 6 6.23 13.00 -15.22
CA LEU A 6 5.23 12.00 -15.60
C LEU A 6 5.24 11.66 -17.11
N ASN A 7 5.77 12.53 -17.96
CA ASN A 7 5.85 12.32 -19.42
C ASN A 7 7.03 11.40 -19.84
N LYS A 8 7.33 10.40 -19.02
CA LYS A 8 8.37 9.39 -19.28
C LYS A 8 7.71 8.01 -19.38
N LEU A 9 8.37 7.07 -20.06
CA LEU A 9 7.87 5.69 -20.21
C LEU A 9 7.67 5.00 -18.85
N ARG A 10 8.53 5.29 -17.87
CA ARG A 10 8.50 4.75 -16.50
C ARG A 10 8.57 5.90 -15.49
N PRO A 11 7.48 6.66 -15.28
CA PRO A 11 7.53 7.89 -14.49
C PRO A 11 7.88 7.65 -13.02
N ASN A 12 7.51 6.48 -12.49
CA ASN A 12 7.71 6.10 -11.09
C ASN A 12 8.95 5.23 -10.87
N SER A 13 9.94 5.29 -11.76
CA SER A 13 11.23 4.62 -11.50
C SER A 13 12.10 5.46 -10.56
N LYS A 14 12.95 4.80 -9.78
CA LYS A 14 14.06 5.46 -9.06
C LYS A 14 14.85 6.43 -9.94
N SER A 15 15.08 6.06 -11.20
CA SER A 15 15.91 6.82 -12.14
C SER A 15 15.24 8.07 -12.71
N ASN A 16 13.93 8.24 -12.50
CA ASN A 16 13.16 9.43 -12.87
C ASN A 16 12.64 10.19 -11.63
N THR A 17 13.03 9.77 -10.43
CA THR A 17 12.64 10.41 -9.17
C THR A 17 13.75 11.36 -8.72
N ILE A 18 13.46 12.66 -8.75
CA ILE A 18 14.44 13.72 -8.47
C ILE A 18 14.17 14.30 -7.09
N VAL A 19 15.07 14.05 -6.14
CA VAL A 19 15.00 14.60 -4.79
C VAL A 19 15.50 16.05 -4.84
N CYS A 20 14.69 16.98 -4.36
CA CYS A 20 15.00 18.42 -4.38
C CYS A 20 15.16 19.03 -2.97
N SER A 21 14.71 18.31 -1.92
CA SER A 21 14.86 18.73 -0.54
C SER A 21 15.07 17.53 0.39
N VAL A 22 16.09 17.63 1.23
CA VAL A 22 16.42 16.69 2.30
C VAL A 22 16.68 17.47 3.59
N PHE A 23 16.18 16.95 4.71
CA PHE A 23 16.40 17.51 6.04
C PHE A 23 16.19 16.42 7.10
N GLU A 24 16.94 16.49 8.20
CA GLU A 24 16.95 15.48 9.28
C GLU A 24 16.11 15.98 10.46
N VAL A 25 14.79 15.82 10.38
CA VAL A 25 13.83 16.23 11.43
C VAL A 25 12.65 15.26 11.49
N LYS A 26 11.87 15.31 12.58
CA LYS A 26 10.61 14.55 12.67
C LYS A 26 9.55 15.13 11.72
N ASP A 27 8.74 14.26 11.13
CA ASP A 27 7.59 14.63 10.29
C ASP A 27 6.43 15.17 11.13
N ASN A 28 6.54 16.44 11.48
CA ASN A 28 5.44 17.23 12.00
C ASN A 28 5.20 18.43 11.09
N ARG A 29 4.01 19.03 11.23
CA ARG A 29 3.59 20.09 10.30
C ARG A 29 4.52 21.31 10.33
N GLU A 30 5.02 21.71 11.49
CA GLU A 30 5.92 22.86 11.64
C GLU A 30 7.25 22.64 10.92
N ASN A 31 7.83 21.44 11.10
CA ASN A 31 9.07 21.03 10.46
C ASN A 31 8.91 20.92 8.95
N VAL A 32 7.88 20.21 8.48
CA VAL A 32 7.62 20.06 7.04
C VAL A 32 7.37 21.44 6.43
N THR A 33 6.56 22.30 7.07
CA THR A 33 6.33 23.68 6.61
C THR A 33 7.64 24.46 6.55
N THR A 34 8.49 24.37 7.57
CA THR A 34 9.78 25.07 7.59
C THR A 34 10.69 24.59 6.45
N GLY A 35 10.75 23.27 6.21
CA GLY A 35 11.58 22.65 5.18
C GLY A 35 11.06 22.82 3.76
N THR A 36 9.76 23.07 3.57
CA THR A 36 9.13 23.11 2.24
C THR A 36 8.47 24.44 1.86
N LYS A 37 8.29 25.40 2.77
CA LYS A 37 7.60 26.68 2.49
C LYS A 37 8.14 27.43 1.27
N ARG A 38 9.44 27.32 0.99
CA ARG A 38 10.06 27.98 -0.17
C ARG A 38 9.47 27.50 -1.50
N TYR A 39 9.02 26.25 -1.55
CA TYR A 39 8.47 25.63 -2.75
C TYR A 39 7.00 26.02 -3.00
N ALA A 40 6.30 26.63 -2.03
CA ALA A 40 4.90 26.97 -2.20
C ALA A 40 4.68 27.97 -3.36
N GLU A 41 5.49 29.03 -3.41
CA GLU A 41 5.46 30.00 -4.51
C GLU A 41 6.00 29.41 -5.82
N GLU A 42 7.07 28.59 -5.76
CA GLU A 42 7.62 27.93 -6.95
C GLU A 42 6.59 26.97 -7.60
N ILE A 43 5.86 26.18 -6.80
CA ILE A 43 4.79 25.30 -7.29
C ILE A 43 3.67 26.11 -7.93
N LYS A 44 3.28 27.23 -7.32
CA LYS A 44 2.27 28.13 -7.86
C LYS A 44 2.69 28.72 -9.20
N GLU A 45 3.94 29.16 -9.32
CA GLU A 45 4.52 29.66 -10.56
C GLU A 45 4.60 28.57 -11.63
N LEU A 46 5.01 27.35 -11.26
CA LEU A 46 5.10 26.22 -12.19
C LEU A 46 3.74 25.91 -12.85
N GLN A 47 2.63 25.96 -12.10
CA GLN A 47 1.30 25.67 -12.65
C GLN A 47 0.80 26.69 -13.69
N VAL A 48 1.34 27.92 -13.70
CA VAL A 48 0.99 28.94 -14.71
C VAL A 48 2.06 29.07 -15.80
N THR A 49 3.21 28.41 -15.61
CA THR A 49 4.34 28.45 -16.55
C THR A 49 4.06 27.61 -17.79
N LYS A 50 4.45 28.15 -18.94
CA LYS A 50 4.50 27.41 -20.20
C LYS A 50 5.94 27.00 -20.47
N TRP A 51 6.15 25.71 -20.69
CA TRP A 51 7.42 25.18 -21.17
C TRP A 51 7.44 25.21 -22.70
N LYS A 52 8.57 25.58 -23.29
CA LYS A 52 8.82 25.49 -24.73
C LYS A 52 9.80 24.35 -24.99
N SER A 53 9.43 23.43 -25.84
CA SER A 53 10.30 22.34 -26.31
C SER A 53 11.33 22.84 -27.33
N PRO A 54 12.33 22.01 -27.66
CA PRO A 54 13.31 22.33 -28.70
C PRO A 54 12.71 22.56 -30.11
N ASP A 55 11.51 22.04 -30.37
CA ASP A 55 10.76 22.26 -31.62
C ASP A 55 9.82 23.50 -31.55
N ASP A 56 9.98 24.35 -30.53
CA ASP A 56 9.17 25.56 -30.25
C ASP A 56 7.69 25.29 -29.93
N THR A 57 7.30 24.03 -29.71
CA THR A 57 5.96 23.70 -29.20
C THR A 57 5.82 24.16 -27.75
N SER A 58 4.70 24.80 -27.42
CA SER A 58 4.44 25.29 -26.06
C SER A 58 3.51 24.37 -25.30
N TYR A 59 3.94 23.94 -24.12
CA TYR A 59 3.21 23.05 -23.22
C TYR A 59 2.88 23.75 -21.89
N SER A 60 1.70 23.50 -21.35
CA SER A 60 1.37 23.90 -19.97
C SER A 60 1.92 22.88 -18.98
N ILE A 61 2.62 23.32 -17.95
CA ILE A 61 3.05 22.45 -16.85
C ILE A 61 1.87 22.24 -15.89
N ARG A 62 1.70 21.00 -15.40
CA ARG A 62 0.82 20.69 -14.26
C ARG A 62 1.61 20.00 -13.18
N VAL A 63 1.28 20.33 -11.94
CA VAL A 63 1.86 19.71 -10.75
C VAL A 63 0.81 18.81 -10.12
N PHE A 64 1.23 17.62 -9.70
CA PHE A 64 0.38 16.69 -8.98
C PHE A 64 1.00 16.46 -7.60
N ALA A 65 0.14 16.38 -6.58
CA ALA A 65 0.57 16.04 -5.23
C ALA A 65 0.34 14.54 -5.00
N ALA A 66 1.41 13.81 -4.68
CA ALA A 66 1.36 12.39 -4.35
C ALA A 66 2.15 12.15 -3.05
N SER A 67 1.54 11.42 -2.12
CA SER A 67 2.15 10.91 -0.90
C SER A 67 1.16 9.98 -0.20
N ASP A 68 1.57 9.38 0.92
CA ASP A 68 0.67 8.69 1.81
C ASP A 68 -0.43 9.63 2.34
N TYR A 69 -1.50 9.02 2.84
CA TYR A 69 -2.66 9.76 3.27
C TYR A 69 -2.43 10.64 4.53
N ALA A 70 -1.50 10.26 5.41
CA ALA A 70 -1.17 11.05 6.59
C ALA A 70 -0.42 12.34 6.20
N LEU A 71 0.57 12.24 5.31
CA LEU A 71 1.29 13.43 4.82
C LEU A 71 0.38 14.31 3.95
N LEU A 72 -0.48 13.73 3.11
CA LEU A 72 -1.49 14.50 2.38
C LEU A 72 -2.45 15.22 3.34
N SER A 73 -2.93 14.55 4.39
CA SER A 73 -3.77 15.19 5.41
C SER A 73 -3.05 16.35 6.09
N LEU A 74 -1.75 16.17 6.37
CA LEU A 74 -0.89 17.23 6.91
C LEU A 74 -0.75 18.39 5.94
N TRP A 75 -0.50 18.16 4.64
CA TRP A 75 -0.38 19.21 3.63
C TRP A 75 -1.66 20.03 3.48
N TYR A 76 -2.82 19.38 3.48
CA TYR A 76 -4.12 20.03 3.29
C TYR A 76 -4.80 20.46 4.61
N GLY A 77 -4.12 20.27 5.74
CA GLY A 77 -4.56 20.77 7.03
C GLY A 77 -5.79 20.06 7.61
N ILE A 78 -6.00 18.79 7.25
CA ILE A 78 -7.06 17.95 7.81
C ILE A 78 -6.49 17.16 9.00
N SER A 79 -7.29 16.95 10.04
CA SER A 79 -6.89 16.22 11.25
C SER A 79 -6.65 14.70 11.06
N GLY A 80 -6.57 14.21 9.82
CA GLY A 80 -6.30 12.82 9.48
C GLY A 80 -7.50 11.85 9.54
N ALA A 81 -7.19 10.56 9.34
CA ALA A 81 -8.17 9.47 9.15
C ALA A 81 -9.12 9.25 10.34
N CYS A 82 -8.72 9.71 11.53
CA CYS A 82 -9.47 9.54 12.76
C CYS A 82 -10.58 10.60 12.94
N GLY A 83 -10.64 11.64 12.11
CA GLY A 83 -11.65 12.71 12.17
C GLY A 83 -13.08 12.25 11.90
N VAL A 84 -14.06 13.10 12.20
CA VAL A 84 -15.49 12.86 11.85
C VAL A 84 -15.69 12.96 10.35
N HIS A 85 -14.99 13.88 9.69
CA HIS A 85 -14.92 14.05 8.24
C HIS A 85 -13.52 13.68 7.75
N PRO A 86 -13.18 12.38 7.67
CA PRO A 86 -11.80 11.97 7.43
C PRO A 86 -11.37 12.31 6.01
N CYS A 87 -12.23 12.10 5.00
CA CYS A 87 -11.83 12.18 3.59
C CYS A 87 -11.23 13.54 3.18
N LEU A 88 -10.15 13.49 2.38
CA LEU A 88 -9.50 14.65 1.79
C LEU A 88 -10.21 15.19 0.54
N TRP A 89 -10.92 14.35 -0.21
CA TRP A 89 -11.57 14.74 -1.47
C TRP A 89 -13.03 15.15 -1.29
N CYS A 90 -13.67 14.77 -0.18
CA CYS A 90 -15.06 15.13 0.11
C CYS A 90 -15.32 15.36 1.60
N GLU A 91 -16.50 15.87 1.90
CA GLU A 91 -16.96 16.18 3.26
C GLU A 91 -17.69 15.04 3.96
N GLU A 92 -17.56 13.80 3.46
CA GLU A 92 -18.35 12.67 3.97
C GLU A 92 -17.94 12.34 5.41
N THR A 93 -18.94 12.02 6.23
CA THR A 93 -18.73 11.65 7.63
C THR A 93 -18.33 10.19 7.76
N LYS A 94 -17.63 9.83 8.85
CA LYS A 94 -17.39 8.42 9.22
C LYS A 94 -18.67 7.59 9.26
N THR A 95 -19.77 8.17 9.70
CA THR A 95 -21.08 7.48 9.73
C THR A 95 -21.61 7.26 8.33
N GLY A 96 -21.54 8.27 7.45
CA GLY A 96 -21.96 8.16 6.05
C GLY A 96 -21.13 7.15 5.26
N ILE A 97 -19.80 7.11 5.48
CA ILE A 97 -18.90 6.11 4.86
C ILE A 97 -19.36 4.66 5.13
N ARG A 98 -19.99 4.38 6.27
CA ARG A 98 -20.48 3.03 6.59
C ARG A 98 -21.64 2.61 5.70
N GLN A 99 -22.48 3.56 5.30
CA GLN A 99 -23.65 3.30 4.47
C GLN A 99 -23.24 2.93 3.04
N PRO A 100 -24.02 2.10 2.33
CA PRO A 100 -23.87 1.89 0.89
C PRO A 100 -23.91 3.22 0.13
N LYS A 101 -23.08 3.37 -0.91
CA LYS A 101 -23.00 4.59 -1.72
C LYS A 101 -24.37 5.06 -2.26
N SER A 102 -25.26 4.12 -2.60
CA SER A 102 -26.62 4.40 -3.08
C SER A 102 -27.56 4.99 -2.03
N GLU A 103 -27.25 4.83 -0.74
CA GLU A 103 -28.07 5.31 0.38
C GLU A 103 -27.56 6.63 0.97
N ARG A 104 -26.34 7.04 0.60
CA ARG A 104 -25.73 8.29 1.08
C ARG A 104 -26.38 9.49 0.42
N GLN A 105 -26.47 10.58 1.19
CA GLN A 105 -26.77 11.89 0.63
C GLN A 105 -25.60 12.36 -0.24
N THR A 106 -25.89 13.17 -1.27
CA THR A 106 -24.85 13.77 -2.10
C THR A 106 -23.89 14.57 -1.23
N CYS A 107 -22.64 14.12 -1.19
CA CYS A 107 -21.60 14.75 -0.40
C CYS A 107 -20.84 15.80 -1.24
N PRO A 108 -20.70 17.04 -0.76
CA PRO A 108 -19.83 18.04 -1.39
C PRO A 108 -18.38 17.55 -1.51
N LYS A 109 -17.73 17.90 -2.62
CA LYS A 109 -16.29 17.73 -2.82
C LYS A 109 -15.54 18.88 -2.15
N ARG A 110 -14.38 18.59 -1.58
CA ARG A 110 -13.51 19.63 -1.01
C ARG A 110 -12.78 20.37 -2.13
N THR A 111 -12.59 21.67 -1.92
CA THR A 111 -11.77 22.53 -2.77
C THR A 111 -10.77 23.28 -1.89
N LEU A 112 -9.75 23.92 -2.50
CA LEU A 112 -8.86 24.80 -1.73
C LEU A 112 -9.67 25.91 -1.04
N ASP A 113 -10.65 26.49 -1.73
CA ASP A 113 -11.52 27.53 -1.15
C ASP A 113 -12.34 27.01 0.04
N SER A 114 -12.90 25.80 -0.06
CA SER A 114 -13.66 25.21 1.05
C SER A 114 -12.76 24.94 2.24
N LEU A 115 -11.53 24.44 2.03
CA LEU A 115 -10.53 24.24 3.07
C LEU A 115 -10.13 25.57 3.75
N HIS A 116 -9.87 26.62 2.98
CA HIS A 116 -9.56 27.94 3.53
C HIS A 116 -10.72 28.52 4.35
N SER A 117 -11.95 28.39 3.84
CA SER A 117 -13.16 28.85 4.53
C SER A 117 -13.39 28.11 5.85
N ASP A 118 -13.29 26.78 5.85
CA ASP A 118 -13.45 25.97 7.05
C ASP A 118 -12.34 26.22 8.07
N HIS A 119 -11.09 26.40 7.63
CA HIS A 119 -10.00 26.77 8.51
C HIS A 119 -10.23 28.15 9.16
N LYS A 120 -10.69 29.13 8.39
CA LYS A 120 -11.03 30.47 8.91
C LYS A 120 -12.12 30.36 9.98
N ARG A 121 -13.19 29.61 9.71
CA ARG A 121 -14.26 29.35 10.69
C ARG A 121 -13.76 28.59 11.92
N PHE A 122 -12.84 27.65 11.75
CA PHE A 122 -12.20 26.95 12.87
C PHE A 122 -11.43 27.91 13.79
N LEU A 123 -10.75 28.91 13.23
CA LEU A 123 -10.07 29.94 14.02
C LEU A 123 -11.06 30.91 14.68
N GLU A 124 -12.05 31.41 13.94
CA GLU A 124 -12.98 32.46 14.39
C GLU A 124 -14.07 31.93 15.34
N GLU A 125 -14.79 30.88 14.93
CA GLU A 125 -15.89 30.28 15.68
C GLU A 125 -15.38 29.19 16.64
N GLY A 126 -14.41 28.39 16.16
CA GLY A 126 -13.83 27.29 16.91
C GLY A 126 -12.75 27.70 17.91
N GLN A 127 -12.23 28.94 17.79
CA GLN A 127 -11.12 29.47 18.60
C GLN A 127 -9.85 28.59 18.51
N GLY A 128 -9.64 27.91 17.39
CA GLY A 128 -8.51 26.99 17.22
C GLY A 128 -8.56 25.73 18.11
N ASN A 129 -9.69 25.45 18.77
CA ASN A 129 -9.80 24.31 19.68
C ASN A 129 -10.00 23.00 18.90
N ILE A 130 -8.96 22.15 18.87
CA ILE A 130 -8.95 20.86 18.14
C ILE A 130 -10.16 19.98 18.50
N LYS A 131 -10.67 20.02 19.74
CA LYS A 131 -11.87 19.24 20.14
C LYS A 131 -13.13 19.64 19.36
N LYS A 132 -13.17 20.86 18.81
CA LYS A 132 -14.24 21.39 17.96
C LYS A 132 -14.00 21.20 16.47
N ALA A 133 -12.84 20.66 16.03
CA ALA A 133 -12.49 20.52 14.62
C ALA A 133 -13.54 19.76 13.80
N LYS A 134 -14.25 18.81 14.41
CA LYS A 134 -15.37 18.07 13.79
C LYS A 134 -16.50 18.99 13.26
N ASN A 135 -16.70 20.17 13.86
CA ASN A 135 -17.72 21.13 13.42
C ASN A 135 -17.28 21.93 12.18
N PHE A 136 -16.01 21.84 11.81
CA PHE A 136 -15.36 22.56 10.71
C PHE A 136 -14.74 21.57 9.73
N LYS A 137 -15.45 20.47 9.48
CA LYS A 137 -15.05 19.42 8.53
C LYS A 137 -13.63 18.90 8.78
N ASN A 138 -13.21 18.86 10.05
CA ASN A 138 -11.89 18.44 10.47
C ASN A 138 -10.71 19.23 9.88
N VAL A 139 -10.94 20.44 9.36
CA VAL A 139 -9.88 21.35 8.92
C VAL A 139 -9.32 22.09 10.13
N ILE A 140 -8.03 21.96 10.37
CA ILE A 140 -7.32 22.50 11.54
C ILE A 140 -6.13 23.40 11.17
N ALA A 141 -5.78 23.46 9.89
CA ALA A 141 -4.71 24.29 9.37
C ALA A 141 -4.98 24.64 7.90
N PRO A 142 -4.33 25.67 7.32
CA PRO A 142 -4.50 25.98 5.90
C PRO A 142 -3.74 24.97 5.02
N PRO A 143 -4.10 24.80 3.73
CA PRO A 143 -3.27 24.08 2.78
C PRO A 143 -1.84 24.64 2.72
N MET A 144 -0.84 23.77 2.57
CA MET A 144 0.58 24.14 2.45
C MET A 144 0.98 24.52 1.03
N PHE A 145 0.28 23.98 0.03
CA PHE A 145 0.55 24.17 -1.39
C PHE A 145 -0.75 24.49 -2.12
N ASP A 146 -0.70 25.40 -3.11
CA ASP A 146 -1.82 25.77 -3.97
C ASP A 146 -2.03 24.73 -5.10
N ILE A 147 -2.09 23.44 -4.74
CA ILE A 147 -2.40 22.34 -5.66
C ILE A 147 -3.87 21.98 -5.49
N PRO A 148 -4.72 22.12 -6.52
CA PRO A 148 -6.12 21.74 -6.45
C PRO A 148 -6.32 20.28 -6.02
N LEU A 149 -7.35 19.99 -5.22
CA LEU A 149 -7.63 18.61 -4.75
C LEU A 149 -7.89 17.62 -5.88
N ASN A 150 -8.30 18.11 -7.05
CA ASN A 150 -8.47 17.28 -8.23
C ASN A 150 -7.15 16.92 -8.94
N GLN A 151 -6.01 17.44 -8.45
CA GLN A 151 -4.62 17.12 -8.80
C GLN A 151 -3.87 16.44 -7.62
N VAL A 152 -4.58 16.05 -6.57
CA VAL A 152 -4.04 15.23 -5.47
C VAL A 152 -4.30 13.76 -5.74
N CYS A 153 -3.23 13.02 -6.00
CA CYS A 153 -3.26 11.61 -6.34
C CYS A 153 -3.86 10.79 -5.21
N VAL A 154 -4.78 9.90 -5.55
CA VAL A 154 -5.31 8.91 -4.62
C VAL A 154 -4.21 7.88 -4.35
N PRO A 155 -3.81 7.61 -3.09
CA PRO A 155 -2.62 6.81 -2.77
C PRO A 155 -2.88 5.31 -2.96
N GLY A 156 -2.81 4.85 -4.20
CA GLY A 156 -3.19 3.50 -4.62
C GLY A 156 -2.41 2.38 -3.94
N LEU A 157 -1.10 2.58 -3.69
CA LEU A 157 -0.26 1.62 -2.97
C LEU A 157 -0.74 1.48 -1.52
N HIS A 158 -0.90 2.60 -0.81
CA HIS A 158 -1.38 2.60 0.58
C HIS A 158 -2.83 2.10 0.75
N ILE A 159 -3.70 2.27 -0.26
CA ILE A 159 -5.01 1.62 -0.30
C ILE A 159 -4.82 0.10 -0.40
N SER A 160 -4.00 -0.37 -1.33
CA SER A 160 -3.77 -1.79 -1.56
C SER A 160 -3.25 -2.47 -0.29
N LEU A 161 -2.15 -1.96 0.27
CA LEU A 161 -1.52 -2.49 1.48
C LEU A 161 -2.48 -2.45 2.68
N GLY A 162 -3.17 -1.32 2.88
CA GLY A 162 -4.06 -1.15 4.03
C GLY A 162 -5.31 -2.04 3.99
N LEU A 163 -5.85 -2.32 2.80
CA LEU A 163 -7.01 -3.21 2.67
C LEU A 163 -6.60 -4.68 2.77
N PHE A 164 -5.51 -5.08 2.11
CA PHE A 164 -4.97 -6.43 2.23
C PHE A 164 -4.67 -6.78 3.69
N HIS A 165 -3.91 -5.93 4.39
CA HIS A 165 -3.58 -6.15 5.81
C HIS A 165 -4.83 -6.27 6.69
N LYS A 166 -5.84 -5.43 6.47
CA LYS A 166 -7.12 -5.52 7.19
C LYS A 166 -7.82 -6.85 6.93
N PHE A 167 -7.92 -7.29 5.68
CA PHE A 167 -8.58 -8.56 5.35
C PHE A 167 -7.81 -9.75 5.92
N PHE A 168 -6.48 -9.71 5.88
CA PHE A 168 -5.62 -10.72 6.47
C PHE A 168 -5.81 -10.80 8.00
N LYS A 169 -5.82 -9.67 8.71
CA LYS A 169 -6.08 -9.64 10.16
C LYS A 169 -7.49 -10.11 10.54
N MET A 170 -8.48 -9.89 9.67
CA MET A 170 -9.81 -10.45 9.87
C MET A 170 -9.80 -11.98 9.73
N LEU A 171 -9.11 -12.51 8.72
CA LEU A 171 -8.94 -13.95 8.55
C LEU A 171 -8.24 -14.57 9.77
N GLU A 172 -7.10 -14.00 10.18
CA GLU A 172 -6.32 -14.45 11.33
C GLU A 172 -7.16 -14.51 12.62
N ALA A 173 -7.96 -13.47 12.90
CA ALA A 173 -8.82 -13.45 14.09
C ALA A 173 -9.87 -14.58 14.07
N GLU A 174 -10.47 -14.86 12.92
CA GLU A 174 -11.46 -15.95 12.81
C GLU A 174 -10.83 -17.35 12.83
N LEU A 175 -9.56 -17.47 12.44
CA LEU A 175 -8.78 -18.69 12.62
C LEU A 175 -8.45 -18.91 14.09
N GLN A 176 -8.05 -17.86 14.82
CA GLN A 176 -7.84 -17.94 16.27
C GLN A 176 -9.11 -18.38 17.02
N ASP A 177 -10.27 -17.85 16.63
CA ASP A 177 -11.56 -18.30 17.18
C ASP A 177 -11.82 -19.80 16.90
N LEU A 178 -11.42 -20.29 15.72
CA LEU A 178 -11.54 -21.71 15.37
C LEU A 178 -10.60 -22.57 16.21
N ASP A 179 -9.34 -22.13 16.38
CA ASP A 179 -8.33 -22.82 17.18
C ASP A 179 -8.77 -22.95 18.65
N ILE A 180 -9.35 -21.89 19.23
CA ILE A 180 -9.89 -21.92 20.60
C ILE A 180 -10.99 -22.98 20.72
N ILE A 181 -11.87 -23.12 19.71
CA ILE A 181 -12.93 -24.13 19.73
C ILE A 181 -12.35 -25.54 19.65
N LEU A 182 -11.34 -25.75 18.81
CA LEU A 182 -10.65 -27.04 18.69
C LEU A 182 -9.93 -27.39 20.00
N ALA A 183 -9.20 -26.45 20.59
CA ALA A 183 -8.51 -26.64 21.86
C ALA A 183 -9.47 -26.95 23.02
N ASN A 184 -10.60 -26.26 23.09
CA ASN A 184 -11.63 -26.54 24.09
C ASN A 184 -12.23 -27.94 23.89
N HIS A 185 -12.48 -28.37 22.66
CA HIS A 185 -13.01 -29.71 22.42
C HIS A 185 -12.01 -30.80 22.83
N LEU A 186 -10.72 -30.62 22.52
CA LEU A 186 -9.65 -31.54 22.95
C LEU A 186 -9.65 -31.69 24.48
N THR A 187 -9.57 -30.57 25.19
CA THR A 187 -9.51 -30.57 26.66
C THR A 187 -10.76 -31.12 27.32
N THR A 188 -11.95 -30.84 26.77
CA THR A 188 -13.22 -31.18 27.43
C THR A 188 -13.77 -32.55 27.06
N HIS A 189 -13.30 -33.20 25.98
CA HIS A 189 -13.91 -34.46 25.53
C HIS A 189 -12.91 -35.56 25.24
N ILE A 190 -11.70 -35.20 24.81
CA ILE A 190 -10.67 -36.17 24.45
C ILE A 190 -9.75 -36.43 25.65
N LEU A 191 -9.57 -35.44 26.54
CA LEU A 191 -8.72 -35.53 27.73
C LEU A 191 -9.49 -35.78 29.04
N LEU A 192 -10.77 -36.20 28.99
CA LEU A 192 -11.59 -36.46 30.18
C LEU A 192 -11.24 -37.81 30.83
N ASP A 193 -10.41 -37.79 31.86
CA ASP A 193 -10.40 -38.82 32.89
C ASP A 193 -10.39 -38.13 34.26
N GLU A 194 -11.34 -38.48 35.14
CA GLU A 194 -11.68 -37.72 36.36
C GLU A 194 -10.65 -37.89 37.49
N GLU A 195 -9.72 -38.84 37.38
CA GLU A 195 -8.55 -38.92 38.27
C GLU A 195 -7.36 -38.10 37.76
N VAL A 196 -7.41 -37.60 36.53
CA VAL A 196 -6.23 -37.04 35.87
C VAL A 196 -6.13 -35.56 36.19
N ASP A 197 -5.37 -35.27 37.25
CA ASP A 197 -4.80 -33.96 37.54
C ASP A 197 -4.23 -33.35 36.24
N ALA A 198 -4.39 -32.05 36.01
CA ALA A 198 -3.70 -31.39 34.89
C ALA A 198 -2.18 -31.65 34.93
N ALA A 199 -1.61 -31.92 36.11
CA ALA A 199 -0.23 -32.42 36.27
C ALA A 199 -0.03 -33.89 35.86
N GLU A 200 -1.03 -34.77 35.99
CA GLU A 200 -1.02 -36.15 35.49
C GLU A 200 -1.28 -36.24 33.97
N VAL A 201 -2.12 -35.37 33.37
CA VAL A 201 -2.30 -35.31 31.90
C VAL A 201 -0.96 -35.00 31.21
N MET A 202 -0.13 -34.16 31.85
CA MET A 202 1.21 -33.81 31.40
C MET A 202 2.25 -34.92 31.63
N MET A 203 1.92 -35.94 32.46
CA MET A 203 2.75 -37.11 32.78
C MET A 203 2.27 -38.40 32.08
N ASP A 204 1.08 -38.41 31.47
CA ASP A 204 0.53 -39.57 30.76
C ASP A 204 1.41 -39.97 29.55
N PRO A 205 1.93 -41.21 29.46
CA PRO A 205 2.88 -41.62 28.41
C PRO A 205 2.35 -41.55 26.97
N THR A 206 1.03 -41.56 26.78
CA THR A 206 0.37 -41.49 25.46
C THR A 206 0.04 -40.06 25.04
N LEU A 207 -0.23 -39.17 26.00
CA LEU A 207 -0.45 -37.73 25.80
C LEU A 207 0.80 -36.89 26.04
N HIS A 208 1.91 -37.50 26.48
CA HIS A 208 3.23 -36.87 26.63
C HIS A 208 3.73 -36.23 25.32
N GLY A 209 3.21 -36.70 24.18
CA GLY A 209 3.43 -36.06 22.87
C GLY A 209 2.79 -34.68 22.75
N LEU A 210 1.66 -34.44 23.43
CA LEU A 210 0.90 -33.19 23.43
C LEU A 210 1.25 -32.24 24.57
N THR A 211 1.94 -32.71 25.63
CA THR A 211 2.59 -31.82 26.63
C THR A 211 3.43 -30.77 25.92
N LYS A 212 4.22 -31.20 24.93
CA LYS A 212 4.99 -30.30 24.08
C LYS A 212 4.12 -29.38 23.23
N TYR A 213 2.91 -29.80 22.86
CA TYR A 213 1.99 -28.99 22.07
C TYR A 213 1.32 -27.88 22.90
N VAL A 214 0.87 -28.20 24.13
CA VAL A 214 0.30 -27.21 25.05
C VAL A 214 1.37 -26.23 25.53
N GLU A 215 2.54 -26.74 25.93
CA GLU A 215 3.70 -25.89 26.24
C GLU A 215 4.10 -25.06 25.02
N ALA A 216 4.12 -25.63 23.82
CA ALA A 216 4.38 -24.88 22.60
C ALA A 216 3.29 -23.88 22.26
N ALA A 217 2.03 -24.09 22.63
CA ALA A 217 0.93 -23.16 22.35
C ALA A 217 0.95 -21.96 23.32
N ASP A 218 1.18 -22.20 24.60
CA ASP A 218 1.36 -21.13 25.58
C ASP A 218 2.67 -20.38 25.35
N GLN A 219 3.74 -21.11 25.05
CA GLN A 219 5.00 -20.53 24.62
C GLN A 219 4.84 -19.81 23.29
N ALA A 220 4.01 -20.29 22.35
CA ALA A 220 3.69 -19.58 21.12
C ALA A 220 2.94 -18.29 21.40
N ARG A 221 1.98 -18.22 22.33
CA ARG A 221 1.32 -16.95 22.69
C ARG A 221 2.27 -15.94 23.30
N ILE A 222 3.17 -16.40 24.18
CA ILE A 222 4.21 -15.54 24.76
C ILE A 222 5.17 -15.10 23.65
N LEU A 223 5.62 -16.03 22.82
CA LEU A 223 6.48 -15.77 21.67
C LEU A 223 5.80 -14.94 20.59
N GLU A 224 4.48 -14.92 20.49
CA GLU A 224 3.71 -14.16 19.50
C GLU A 224 3.47 -12.73 20.00
N ALA A 225 3.28 -12.55 21.31
CA ALA A 225 3.36 -11.24 21.95
C ALA A 225 4.80 -10.68 21.89
N GLU A 226 5.80 -11.53 22.16
CA GLU A 226 7.21 -11.19 22.00
C GLU A 226 7.57 -10.99 20.52
N ALA A 227 7.02 -11.74 19.57
CA ALA A 227 7.24 -11.60 18.12
C ALA A 227 6.46 -10.45 17.52
N ALA A 228 5.38 -9.99 18.14
CA ALA A 228 4.75 -8.73 17.80
C ALA A 228 5.63 -7.57 18.25
N ALA A 229 6.20 -7.64 19.45
CA ALA A 229 7.14 -6.64 19.96
C ALA A 229 8.50 -6.67 19.19
N LEU A 230 9.05 -7.86 18.97
CA LEU A 230 10.19 -8.12 18.10
C LEU A 230 9.84 -7.87 16.63
N GLY A 231 8.58 -7.92 16.22
CA GLY A 231 8.13 -7.59 14.88
C GLY A 231 8.25 -6.10 14.62
N GLU A 232 7.89 -5.27 15.61
CA GLU A 232 8.18 -3.84 15.61
C GLU A 232 9.71 -3.58 15.65
N GLU A 233 10.48 -4.44 16.32
CA GLU A 233 11.95 -4.34 16.42
C GLU A 233 12.68 -4.91 15.17
N ILE A 234 12.13 -5.93 14.52
CA ILE A 234 12.56 -6.55 13.27
C ILE A 234 12.20 -5.63 12.11
N GLU A 235 11.04 -4.96 12.11
CA GLU A 235 10.76 -3.90 11.15
C GLU A 235 11.80 -2.77 11.28
N SER A 236 12.26 -2.47 12.51
CA SER A 236 13.40 -1.58 12.73
C SER A 236 14.74 -2.16 12.23
N CYS A 237 15.01 -3.46 12.41
CA CYS A 237 16.24 -4.11 11.96
C CYS A 237 16.25 -4.49 10.47
N GLU A 238 15.10 -4.73 9.82
CA GLU A 238 14.93 -4.93 8.38
C GLU A 238 15.20 -3.61 7.66
N ASN A 239 14.84 -2.48 8.26
CA ASN A 239 15.33 -1.18 7.81
C ASN A 239 16.87 -1.07 7.94
N ASP A 240 17.47 -1.68 8.97
CA ASP A 240 18.93 -1.78 9.17
C ASP A 240 19.62 -2.92 8.37
N LEU A 241 18.88 -3.81 7.69
CA LEU A 241 19.41 -4.99 6.97
C LEU A 241 19.14 -4.91 5.46
N ALA A 242 18.03 -4.29 5.05
CA ALA A 242 17.88 -3.62 3.75
C ALA A 242 18.97 -2.55 3.57
N TRP A 243 19.53 -2.06 4.68
CA TRP A 243 20.82 -1.41 4.67
C TRP A 243 21.89 -2.40 4.15
N ILE A 244 22.30 -3.40 4.91
CA ILE A 244 23.44 -4.28 4.61
C ILE A 244 23.37 -4.99 3.24
N VAL A 245 22.21 -5.47 2.80
CA VAL A 245 22.01 -6.16 1.51
C VAL A 245 22.20 -5.24 0.30
N TYR A 246 22.09 -3.92 0.49
CA TYR A 246 22.42 -2.91 -0.52
C TYR A 246 23.92 -2.87 -0.90
N GLN A 247 24.76 -3.72 -0.29
CA GLN A 247 26.20 -3.78 -0.53
C GLN A 247 26.67 -4.83 -1.54
N GLU A 248 25.83 -5.76 -2.04
CA GLU A 248 26.38 -6.98 -2.67
C GLU A 248 25.96 -7.36 -4.11
N GLU A 249 24.98 -6.76 -4.77
CA GLU A 249 24.52 -7.32 -6.06
C GLU A 249 24.59 -6.31 -7.22
N ASP A 250 25.84 -6.12 -7.65
CA ASP A 250 26.27 -5.79 -9.02
C ASP A 250 26.06 -7.00 -9.96
N ASP A 251 26.00 -6.73 -11.27
CA ASP A 251 25.98 -7.66 -12.42
C ASP A 251 24.58 -8.14 -12.90
N PHE A 252 24.08 -7.53 -13.99
CA PHE A 252 24.04 -8.15 -15.33
C PHE A 252 23.25 -7.26 -16.31
N ASP A 253 23.98 -6.74 -17.29
CA ASP A 253 23.45 -6.17 -18.55
C ASP A 253 23.19 -7.31 -19.54
N GLU A 254 22.26 -7.11 -20.47
CA GLU A 254 22.55 -7.15 -21.92
C GLU A 254 21.29 -6.92 -22.74
N ASP A 255 21.51 -6.12 -23.78
CA ASP A 255 20.57 -5.43 -24.66
C ASP A 255 20.10 -6.27 -25.87
N GLU A 256 19.23 -5.62 -26.66
CA GLU A 256 18.94 -5.87 -28.09
C GLU A 256 18.07 -7.11 -28.44
N GLU A 257 17.20 -7.12 -29.45
CA GLU A 257 17.09 -6.33 -30.68
C GLU A 257 15.68 -6.51 -31.30
N ASP A 258 15.27 -5.50 -32.08
CA ASP A 258 14.56 -5.51 -33.36
C ASP A 258 13.18 -6.16 -33.66
N ASP A 259 12.38 -5.26 -34.25
CA ASP A 259 11.23 -5.32 -35.17
C ASP A 259 10.83 -6.66 -35.83
N VAL A 260 9.54 -6.99 -35.70
CA VAL A 260 8.92 -8.19 -36.27
C VAL A 260 8.15 -7.91 -37.59
N PRO A 261 8.51 -8.59 -38.69
CA PRO A 261 7.81 -8.55 -39.99
C PRO A 261 6.49 -9.33 -40.03
N ILE A 262 5.65 -8.99 -41.00
CA ILE A 262 4.24 -9.41 -41.30
C ILE A 262 3.90 -10.93 -41.31
N ALA A 263 4.82 -11.85 -41.00
CA ALA A 263 4.49 -13.14 -40.37
C ALA A 263 3.79 -12.95 -39.00
N LEU A 264 4.02 -11.78 -38.40
CA LEU A 264 3.40 -11.22 -37.21
C LEU A 264 1.88 -11.36 -37.17
N LEU A 265 1.14 -11.28 -38.27
CA LEU A 265 -0.34 -11.36 -38.22
C LEU A 265 -0.91 -12.79 -38.05
N GLN A 266 -0.17 -13.83 -38.44
CA GLN A 266 -0.52 -15.25 -38.18
C GLN A 266 0.15 -15.77 -36.92
N GLN A 267 1.35 -15.27 -36.63
CA GLN A 267 2.00 -15.38 -35.34
C GLN A 267 1.18 -14.67 -34.23
N ASN A 268 0.47 -13.58 -34.52
CA ASN A 268 -0.42 -12.89 -33.56
C ASN A 268 -1.61 -13.76 -33.13
N ALA A 269 -2.01 -14.77 -33.91
CA ALA A 269 -3.06 -15.69 -33.49
C ALA A 269 -2.52 -16.77 -32.53
N ALA A 270 -1.36 -17.36 -32.84
CA ALA A 270 -0.66 -18.30 -31.95
C ALA A 270 -0.04 -17.60 -30.72
N ALA A 271 0.41 -16.37 -30.87
CA ALA A 271 0.87 -15.48 -29.81
C ALA A 271 -0.30 -14.95 -29.00
N LEU A 272 -1.50 -14.76 -29.57
CA LEU A 272 -2.71 -14.52 -28.78
C LEU A 272 -3.09 -15.79 -27.99
N GLU A 273 -2.93 -17.00 -28.53
CA GLU A 273 -3.08 -18.25 -27.77
C GLU A 273 -2.02 -18.42 -26.68
N GLU A 274 -0.76 -18.09 -26.96
CA GLU A 274 0.35 -18.13 -26.02
C GLU A 274 0.24 -17.00 -24.98
N ASP A 275 -0.28 -15.83 -25.36
CA ASP A 275 -0.64 -14.73 -24.47
C ASP A 275 -1.82 -15.13 -23.63
N ILE A 276 -2.86 -15.77 -24.17
CA ILE A 276 -3.98 -16.32 -23.40
C ILE A 276 -3.46 -17.36 -22.40
N LYS A 277 -2.55 -18.26 -22.82
CA LYS A 277 -1.91 -19.23 -21.93
C LYS A 277 -1.05 -18.54 -20.87
N CYS A 278 -0.27 -17.53 -21.23
CA CYS A 278 0.54 -16.71 -20.32
C CYS A 278 -0.34 -15.89 -19.38
N PHE A 279 -1.50 -15.40 -19.83
CA PHE A 279 -2.50 -14.71 -19.02
C PHE A 279 -3.19 -15.68 -18.07
N LEU A 280 -3.47 -16.90 -18.50
CA LEU A 280 -3.99 -17.97 -17.66
C LEU A 280 -2.94 -18.42 -16.63
N GLU A 281 -1.68 -18.59 -17.01
CA GLU A 281 -0.57 -18.90 -16.10
C GLU A 281 -0.29 -17.75 -15.13
N LYS A 282 -0.36 -16.49 -15.58
CA LYS A 282 -0.26 -15.30 -14.71
C LYS A 282 -1.46 -15.19 -13.77
N LYS A 283 -2.66 -15.52 -14.25
CA LYS A 283 -3.89 -15.55 -13.44
C LYS A 283 -3.79 -16.66 -12.39
N GLU A 284 -3.37 -17.85 -12.78
CA GLU A 284 -3.15 -18.99 -11.89
C GLU A 284 -2.06 -18.66 -10.85
N LYS A 285 -0.96 -18.01 -11.25
CA LYS A 285 0.07 -17.50 -10.31
C LYS A 285 -0.45 -16.46 -9.32
N LEU A 286 -1.54 -15.75 -9.64
CA LEU A 286 -2.15 -14.75 -8.76
C LEU A 286 -3.26 -15.32 -7.88
N ASP A 287 -4.04 -16.27 -8.40
CA ASP A 287 -5.11 -16.94 -7.67
C ASP A 287 -4.55 -18.01 -6.71
N LYS A 288 -3.48 -18.70 -7.10
CA LYS A 288 -2.86 -19.78 -6.31
C LYS A 288 -2.44 -19.33 -4.91
N PRO A 289 -1.77 -18.19 -4.67
CA PRO A 289 -1.49 -17.75 -3.30
C PRO A 289 -2.75 -17.53 -2.45
N ILE A 290 -3.84 -17.04 -3.04
CA ILE A 290 -5.13 -16.86 -2.33
C ILE A 290 -5.73 -18.21 -1.98
N GLU A 291 -5.71 -19.14 -2.95
CA GLU A 291 -6.21 -20.50 -2.77
C GLU A 291 -5.38 -21.29 -1.75
N ASP A 292 -4.05 -21.24 -1.84
CA ASP A 292 -3.12 -21.87 -0.89
C ASP A 292 -3.35 -21.33 0.53
N MET A 293 -3.43 -20.00 0.69
CA MET A 293 -3.66 -19.34 1.99
C MET A 293 -5.01 -19.68 2.61
N THR A 294 -6.05 -19.91 1.81
CA THR A 294 -7.41 -20.17 2.32
C THR A 294 -7.71 -21.67 2.45
N THR A 295 -7.11 -22.52 1.61
CA THR A 295 -7.33 -23.97 1.60
C THR A 295 -6.62 -24.68 2.75
N ILE A 296 -5.51 -24.10 3.24
CA ILE A 296 -4.76 -24.65 4.38
C ILE A 296 -5.65 -24.85 5.61
N ILE A 297 -6.65 -23.99 5.80
CA ILE A 297 -7.64 -24.05 6.89
C ILE A 297 -8.39 -25.39 6.86
N VAL A 298 -8.91 -25.75 5.68
CA VAL A 298 -9.68 -26.98 5.49
C VAL A 298 -8.78 -28.21 5.54
N ALA A 299 -7.56 -28.11 5.02
CA ALA A 299 -6.58 -29.19 5.09
C ALA A 299 -6.28 -29.57 6.54
N ILE A 300 -5.92 -28.59 7.37
CA ILE A 300 -5.59 -28.79 8.79
C ILE A 300 -6.81 -29.32 9.57
N VAL A 301 -7.99 -28.73 9.38
CA VAL A 301 -9.19 -29.19 10.10
C VAL A 301 -9.61 -30.59 9.69
N ASN A 302 -9.48 -30.97 8.42
CA ASN A 302 -9.73 -32.35 8.00
C ASN A 302 -8.76 -33.31 8.68
N GLU A 303 -7.47 -32.99 8.70
CA GLU A 303 -6.46 -33.81 9.37
C GLU A 303 -6.77 -34.00 10.85
N LEU A 304 -7.18 -32.95 11.55
CA LEU A 304 -7.57 -33.02 12.96
C LEU A 304 -8.84 -33.84 13.16
N VAL A 305 -9.88 -33.64 12.34
CA VAL A 305 -11.15 -34.38 12.46
C VAL A 305 -11.00 -35.85 12.03
N ASP A 306 -10.04 -36.18 11.15
CA ASP A 306 -9.72 -37.56 10.79
C ASP A 306 -8.88 -38.25 11.88
N SER A 307 -8.02 -37.50 12.56
CA SER A 307 -7.12 -38.01 13.60
C SER A 307 -7.77 -38.10 14.99
N TYR A 308 -8.77 -37.27 15.26
CA TYR A 308 -9.44 -37.15 16.55
C TYR A 308 -10.96 -37.07 16.33
N ASP A 309 -11.77 -37.56 17.27
CA ASP A 309 -13.25 -37.63 17.16
C ASP A 309 -13.93 -36.25 17.31
N PHE A 310 -13.44 -35.25 16.59
CA PHE A 310 -14.02 -33.92 16.57
C PHE A 310 -15.39 -33.90 15.87
N PRO A 311 -16.27 -32.95 16.22
CA PRO A 311 -17.55 -32.81 15.56
C PRO A 311 -17.38 -32.53 14.07
N LEU A 312 -18.12 -33.26 13.22
CA LEU A 312 -18.15 -33.03 11.76
C LEU A 312 -18.48 -31.58 11.38
N GLY A 313 -19.18 -30.85 12.25
CA GLY A 313 -19.46 -29.42 12.09
C GLY A 313 -18.20 -28.54 12.00
N MET A 314 -17.05 -29.00 12.49
CA MET A 314 -15.77 -28.28 12.34
C MET A 314 -15.34 -28.21 10.88
N ARG A 315 -15.53 -29.27 10.09
CA ARG A 315 -15.23 -29.26 8.65
C ARG A 315 -16.08 -28.25 7.92
N GLU A 316 -17.37 -28.17 8.26
CA GLU A 316 -18.28 -27.21 7.64
C GLU A 316 -17.91 -25.77 7.99
N ARG A 317 -17.54 -25.51 9.25
CA ARG A 317 -17.06 -24.19 9.69
C ARG A 317 -15.78 -23.78 8.96
N ALA A 318 -14.81 -24.68 8.84
CA ALA A 318 -13.56 -24.45 8.12
C ALA A 318 -13.81 -24.13 6.63
N LYS A 319 -14.69 -24.90 5.97
CA LYS A 319 -15.10 -24.65 4.58
C LYS A 319 -15.79 -23.31 4.41
N CYS A 320 -16.68 -22.95 5.34
CA CYS A 320 -17.33 -21.64 5.34
C CYS A 320 -16.31 -20.49 5.47
N LEU A 321 -15.29 -20.64 6.33
CA LEU A 321 -14.20 -19.66 6.46
C LEU A 321 -13.37 -19.54 5.19
N GLN A 322 -12.93 -20.67 4.63
CA GLN A 322 -12.19 -20.71 3.37
C GLN A 322 -12.97 -19.95 2.28
N GLN A 323 -14.20 -20.36 1.98
CA GLN A 323 -15.01 -19.78 0.91
C GLN A 323 -15.24 -18.28 1.10
N LYS A 324 -15.50 -17.87 2.35
CA LYS A 324 -15.72 -16.46 2.70
C LYS A 324 -14.50 -15.60 2.38
N TYR A 325 -13.32 -15.99 2.86
CA TYR A 325 -12.10 -15.19 2.70
C TYR A 325 -11.51 -15.32 1.29
N GLU A 326 -11.62 -16.48 0.66
CA GLU A 326 -11.25 -16.67 -0.75
C GLU A 326 -12.04 -15.71 -1.65
N LYS A 327 -13.36 -15.62 -1.46
CA LYS A 327 -14.21 -14.67 -2.19
C LYS A 327 -13.82 -13.22 -1.89
N LEU A 328 -13.53 -12.88 -0.63
CA LEU A 328 -13.08 -11.53 -0.25
C LEU A 328 -11.80 -11.13 -1.00
N PHE A 329 -10.77 -11.98 -0.96
CA PHE A 329 -9.48 -11.71 -1.59
C PHE A 329 -9.59 -11.70 -3.12
N LYS A 330 -10.38 -12.59 -3.74
CA LYS A 330 -10.61 -12.58 -5.19
C LYS A 330 -11.30 -11.28 -5.65
N LEU A 331 -12.31 -10.80 -4.92
CA LEU A 331 -12.97 -9.52 -5.22
C LEU A 331 -12.01 -8.33 -5.06
N PHE A 332 -11.15 -8.35 -4.05
CA PHE A 332 -10.14 -7.31 -3.85
C PHE A 332 -9.05 -7.34 -4.93
N ALA A 333 -8.55 -8.51 -5.30
CA ALA A 333 -7.56 -8.69 -6.36
C ALA A 333 -8.07 -8.17 -7.71
N ALA A 334 -9.36 -8.41 -8.01
CA ALA A 334 -10.00 -7.86 -9.21
C ALA A 334 -9.96 -6.33 -9.25
N CYS A 335 -10.25 -5.66 -8.13
CA CYS A 335 -10.11 -4.21 -8.01
C CYS A 335 -8.66 -3.76 -8.20
N HIS A 336 -7.74 -4.36 -7.43
CA HIS A 336 -6.32 -3.99 -7.43
C HIS A 336 -5.71 -4.04 -8.83
N LYS A 337 -5.93 -5.13 -9.56
CA LYS A 337 -5.42 -5.32 -10.92
C LYS A 337 -5.84 -4.21 -11.88
N LEU A 338 -7.07 -3.72 -11.73
CA LEU A 338 -7.64 -2.70 -12.62
C LEU A 338 -7.12 -1.29 -12.33
N TYR A 339 -6.82 -0.94 -11.07
CA TYR A 339 -6.35 0.41 -10.74
C TYR A 339 -4.84 0.55 -10.52
N SER A 340 -4.09 -0.51 -10.22
CA SER A 340 -2.70 -0.39 -9.74
C SER A 340 -1.65 -0.18 -10.82
N HIS A 341 -2.02 -0.28 -12.10
CA HIS A 341 -1.09 -0.17 -13.22
C HIS A 341 -0.81 1.29 -13.65
N ALA A 342 0.23 1.48 -14.48
CA ALA A 342 0.60 2.80 -15.01
C ALA A 342 0.10 3.10 -16.44
N ARG A 343 -0.53 2.14 -17.12
CA ARG A 343 -1.01 2.34 -18.50
C ARG A 343 -2.28 3.20 -18.58
N PRO A 344 -2.59 3.78 -19.76
CA PRO A 344 -3.88 4.39 -20.03
C PRO A 344 -5.05 3.43 -19.79
N MET A 345 -6.20 3.97 -19.39
CA MET A 345 -7.46 3.23 -19.19
C MET A 345 -8.56 3.78 -20.09
N LYS A 346 -9.30 2.87 -20.72
CA LYS A 346 -10.52 3.20 -21.48
C LYS A 346 -11.74 3.26 -20.57
N GLU A 347 -12.82 3.90 -21.01
CA GLU A 347 -14.06 4.03 -20.21
C GLU A 347 -14.68 2.66 -19.89
N GLU A 348 -14.54 1.67 -20.77
CA GLU A 348 -15.00 0.30 -20.51
C GLU A 348 -14.28 -0.31 -19.30
N GLU A 349 -12.95 -0.16 -19.22
CA GLU A 349 -12.13 -0.66 -18.10
C GLU A 349 -12.44 0.09 -16.80
N ILE A 350 -12.80 1.38 -16.89
CA ILE A 350 -13.23 2.17 -15.73
C ILE A 350 -14.58 1.67 -15.21
N ARG A 351 -15.52 1.30 -16.10
CA ARG A 351 -16.81 0.69 -15.70
C ARG A 351 -16.62 -0.69 -15.08
N GLU A 352 -15.70 -1.49 -15.63
CA GLU A 352 -15.30 -2.77 -15.02
C GLU A 352 -14.76 -2.57 -13.61
N LEU A 353 -13.91 -1.55 -13.40
CA LEU A 353 -13.40 -1.19 -12.09
C LEU A 353 -14.52 -0.76 -11.14
N GLU A 354 -15.48 0.06 -11.59
CA GLU A 354 -16.63 0.48 -10.79
C GLU A 354 -17.49 -0.71 -10.35
N GLU A 355 -17.74 -1.69 -11.22
CA GLU A 355 -18.51 -2.88 -10.87
C GLU A 355 -17.72 -3.83 -9.96
N ALA A 356 -16.40 -3.96 -10.15
CA ALA A 356 -15.54 -4.72 -9.24
C ALA A 356 -15.54 -4.12 -7.83
N ILE A 357 -15.39 -2.80 -7.72
CA ILE A 357 -15.46 -2.05 -6.45
C ILE A 357 -16.83 -2.24 -5.80
N LYS A 358 -17.91 -2.09 -6.57
CA LYS A 358 -19.28 -2.28 -6.07
C LYS A 358 -19.50 -3.70 -5.56
N SER A 359 -19.00 -4.71 -6.28
CA SER A 359 -19.08 -6.11 -5.88
C SER A 359 -18.31 -6.39 -4.58
N LEU A 360 -17.08 -5.88 -4.47
CA LEU A 360 -16.28 -5.95 -3.24
C LEU A 360 -17.00 -5.30 -2.06
N MET A 361 -17.49 -4.07 -2.24
CA MET A 361 -18.12 -3.29 -1.17
C MET A 361 -19.48 -3.86 -0.74
N ALA A 362 -20.27 -4.40 -1.67
CA ALA A 362 -21.51 -5.10 -1.36
C ALA A 362 -21.23 -6.38 -0.54
N PHE A 363 -20.32 -7.23 -1.03
CA PHE A 363 -19.92 -8.44 -0.33
C PHE A 363 -19.36 -8.14 1.07
N TYR A 364 -18.51 -7.11 1.20
CA TYR A 364 -17.93 -6.73 2.47
C TYR A 364 -19.00 -6.30 3.49
N ARG A 365 -19.95 -5.45 3.09
CA ARG A 365 -21.03 -4.98 3.98
C ARG A 365 -22.00 -6.10 4.38
N GLU A 366 -22.33 -6.98 3.46
CA GLU A 366 -23.22 -8.13 3.71
C GLU A 366 -22.56 -9.15 4.64
N THR A 367 -21.30 -9.47 4.37
CA THR A 367 -20.57 -10.54 5.08
C THR A 367 -20.03 -10.08 6.44
N PHE A 368 -19.67 -8.80 6.56
CA PHE A 368 -19.04 -8.22 7.74
C PHE A 368 -19.78 -6.98 8.26
N PRO A 369 -21.08 -7.09 8.61
CA PRO A 369 -21.92 -5.92 8.94
C PRO A 369 -21.48 -5.17 10.21
N THR A 370 -20.76 -5.84 11.10
CA THR A 370 -20.22 -5.26 12.34
C THR A 370 -18.84 -4.63 12.16
N CYS A 371 -18.15 -4.91 11.05
CA CYS A 371 -16.82 -4.40 10.81
C CYS A 371 -16.82 -2.93 10.37
N THR A 372 -15.73 -2.24 10.67
CA THR A 372 -15.54 -0.84 10.29
C THR A 372 -15.15 -0.72 8.82
N ILE A 373 -15.66 0.33 8.16
CA ILE A 373 -15.22 0.76 6.82
C ILE A 373 -14.14 1.85 6.99
N PRO A 374 -12.84 1.54 6.74
CA PRO A 374 -11.77 2.53 6.84
C PRO A 374 -11.85 3.55 5.70
N VAL A 375 -11.18 4.70 5.89
CA VAL A 375 -11.09 5.74 4.86
C VAL A 375 -10.51 5.22 3.54
N LYS A 376 -9.64 4.19 3.58
CA LYS A 376 -9.10 3.53 2.38
C LYS A 376 -10.16 2.84 1.53
N MET A 377 -11.17 2.22 2.16
CA MET A 377 -12.31 1.67 1.42
C MET A 377 -13.18 2.78 0.82
N HIS A 378 -13.38 3.88 1.54
CA HIS A 378 -14.07 5.05 1.00
C HIS A 378 -13.32 5.66 -0.19
N MET A 379 -11.98 5.78 -0.11
CA MET A 379 -11.16 6.21 -1.23
C MET A 379 -11.37 5.33 -2.45
N LEU A 380 -11.32 4.01 -2.26
CA LEU A 380 -11.60 3.04 -3.31
C LEU A 380 -13.01 3.21 -3.91
N GLU A 381 -14.04 3.28 -3.07
CA GLU A 381 -15.45 3.34 -3.48
C GLU A 381 -15.87 4.66 -4.16
N ASP A 382 -15.32 5.79 -3.71
CA ASP A 382 -15.83 7.11 -4.07
C ASP A 382 -14.89 7.94 -4.94
N HIS A 383 -13.58 7.68 -4.92
CA HIS A 383 -12.60 8.60 -5.52
C HIS A 383 -11.69 7.95 -6.56
N VAL A 384 -11.42 6.65 -6.49
CA VAL A 384 -10.50 5.98 -7.43
C VAL A 384 -11.01 6.03 -8.87
N ALA A 385 -12.24 5.59 -9.14
CA ALA A 385 -12.78 5.58 -10.50
C ALA A 385 -12.95 7.01 -11.06
N GLU A 386 -13.38 7.96 -10.23
CA GLU A 386 -13.49 9.38 -10.63
C GLU A 386 -12.12 9.97 -11.00
N TRP A 387 -11.10 9.68 -10.20
CA TRP A 387 -9.73 10.12 -10.47
C TRP A 387 -9.21 9.55 -11.79
N ILE A 388 -9.34 8.25 -12.00
CA ILE A 388 -8.90 7.56 -13.22
C ILE A 388 -9.65 8.12 -14.43
N ARG A 389 -10.96 8.32 -14.35
CA ARG A 389 -11.75 8.89 -15.43
C ARG A 389 -11.30 10.31 -15.81
N LYS A 390 -10.91 11.11 -14.81
CA LYS A 390 -10.43 12.47 -15.04
C LYS A 390 -9.06 12.51 -15.73
N TRP A 391 -8.15 11.61 -15.36
CA TRP A 391 -6.76 11.68 -15.79
C TRP A 391 -6.37 10.66 -16.86
N GLY A 392 -7.15 9.60 -17.03
CA GLY A 392 -7.03 8.60 -18.09
C GLY A 392 -6.02 7.49 -17.82
N PHE A 393 -5.47 7.38 -16.61
CA PHE A 393 -4.45 6.38 -16.25
C PHE A 393 -4.81 5.71 -14.93
N GLY A 394 -4.35 4.47 -14.77
CA GLY A 394 -4.37 3.80 -13.46
C GLY A 394 -3.54 4.57 -12.42
N LEU A 395 -3.79 4.31 -11.14
CA LEU A 395 -3.12 4.98 -10.02
C LEU A 395 -1.61 4.70 -9.99
N GLY A 396 -1.17 3.58 -10.56
CA GLY A 396 0.24 3.26 -10.70
C GLY A 396 1.01 4.22 -11.60
N PHE A 397 0.34 5.09 -12.37
CA PHE A 397 1.00 6.13 -13.17
C PHE A 397 1.40 7.34 -12.32
N HIS A 398 0.58 7.69 -11.33
CA HIS A 398 0.83 8.81 -10.41
C HIS A 398 1.24 8.31 -9.01
N GLY A 399 1.70 7.06 -8.93
CA GLY A 399 1.96 6.37 -7.67
C GLY A 399 3.27 6.79 -7.02
N GLU A 400 3.36 6.58 -5.71
CA GLU A 400 4.53 6.94 -4.91
C GLU A 400 5.70 5.95 -4.98
N GLN A 401 5.58 4.89 -5.80
CA GLN A 401 6.55 3.79 -5.85
C GLN A 401 8.00 4.27 -6.08
N GLY A 402 8.22 5.21 -6.99
CA GLY A 402 9.57 5.73 -7.23
C GLY A 402 10.13 6.55 -6.06
N ILE A 403 9.27 7.13 -5.22
CA ILE A 403 9.67 7.80 -3.98
C ILE A 403 10.02 6.77 -2.92
N GLU A 404 9.24 5.69 -2.78
CA GLU A 404 9.58 4.61 -1.86
C GLU A 404 10.91 3.93 -2.24
N GLU A 405 11.11 3.65 -3.54
CA GLU A 405 12.38 3.12 -4.04
C GLU A 405 13.57 4.06 -3.78
N ILE A 406 13.34 5.38 -3.81
CA ILE A 406 14.43 6.33 -3.57
C ILE A 406 14.87 6.38 -2.12
N HIS A 407 14.03 6.01 -1.16
CA HIS A 407 14.46 5.93 0.25
C HIS A 407 15.62 4.96 0.41
N ALA A 408 15.53 3.77 -0.17
CA ALA A 408 16.61 2.78 -0.13
C ALA A 408 17.88 3.26 -0.87
N ALA A 409 17.71 3.97 -1.98
CA ALA A 409 18.83 4.57 -2.72
C ALA A 409 19.53 5.70 -1.95
N LEU A 410 18.77 6.62 -1.37
CA LEU A 410 19.31 7.69 -0.52
C LEU A 410 20.00 7.14 0.71
N ASN A 411 19.45 6.08 1.29
CA ASN A 411 20.06 5.34 2.38
C ASN A 411 21.46 4.84 1.96
N ASN A 412 21.57 4.15 0.84
CA ASN A 412 22.87 3.69 0.34
C ASN A 412 23.87 4.84 0.11
N ILE A 413 23.43 5.93 -0.54
CA ILE A 413 24.27 7.12 -0.74
C ILE A 413 24.70 7.68 0.62
N GLY A 414 23.79 7.77 1.59
CA GLY A 414 24.04 8.29 2.93
C GLY A 414 25.21 7.60 3.62
N ARG A 415 25.35 6.28 3.43
CA ARG A 415 26.42 5.51 4.08
C ARG A 415 27.80 5.74 3.50
N THR A 416 27.87 6.09 2.21
CA THR A 416 29.13 6.56 1.61
C THR A 416 29.54 7.95 2.14
N THR A 417 28.60 8.73 2.68
CA THR A 417 28.84 10.09 3.18
C THR A 417 29.07 10.18 4.69
N TRP A 418 28.97 9.07 5.44
CA TRP A 418 29.08 9.05 6.91
C TRP A 418 30.40 9.62 7.47
N GLY A 419 31.49 9.55 6.70
CA GLY A 419 32.78 10.12 7.09
C GLY A 419 32.82 11.66 7.12
N ILE A 420 31.81 12.36 6.57
CA ILE A 420 31.78 13.82 6.54
C ILE A 420 31.33 14.34 7.91
N ALA A 421 32.20 15.02 8.66
CA ALA A 421 31.91 15.41 10.05
C ALA A 421 30.67 16.32 10.25
N SER A 422 30.31 17.14 9.25
CA SER A 422 29.17 18.05 9.35
C SER A 422 27.92 17.41 8.77
N LYS A 423 26.85 17.29 9.57
CA LYS A 423 25.54 16.78 9.13
C LYS A 423 24.98 17.53 7.92
N THR A 424 25.10 18.85 7.90
CA THR A 424 24.68 19.64 6.73
C THR A 424 25.48 19.29 5.48
N LYS A 425 26.81 19.11 5.61
CA LYS A 425 27.65 18.68 4.48
C LYS A 425 27.35 17.23 4.05
N GLN A 426 27.00 16.34 4.98
CA GLN A 426 26.52 14.99 4.66
C GLN A 426 25.28 15.06 3.77
N LEU A 427 24.25 15.79 4.20
CA LEU A 427 23.00 15.96 3.44
C LEU A 427 23.24 16.63 2.08
N GLN A 428 24.13 17.62 2.01
CA GLN A 428 24.52 18.26 0.74
C GLN A 428 25.20 17.25 -0.20
N SER A 429 26.13 16.45 0.31
CA SER A 429 26.81 15.41 -0.49
C SER A 429 25.84 14.33 -0.95
N LEU A 430 24.92 13.91 -0.08
CA LEU A 430 23.88 12.94 -0.39
C LEU A 430 22.99 13.45 -1.53
N LEU A 431 22.51 14.69 -1.41
CA LEU A 431 21.66 15.31 -2.43
C LEU A 431 22.43 15.47 -3.75
N TYR A 432 23.69 15.91 -3.69
CA TYR A 432 24.53 16.09 -4.88
C TYR A 432 24.76 14.77 -5.62
N ASN A 433 25.12 13.70 -4.90
CA ASN A 433 25.32 12.37 -5.48
C ASN A 433 24.03 11.81 -6.09
N HIS A 434 22.89 12.01 -5.42
CA HIS A 434 21.57 11.66 -5.97
C HIS A 434 21.31 12.38 -7.29
N LEU A 435 21.51 13.70 -7.32
CA LEU A 435 21.28 14.53 -8.52
C LEU A 435 22.18 14.13 -9.69
N ILE A 436 23.42 13.73 -9.43
CA ILE A 436 24.31 13.16 -10.46
C ILE A 436 23.72 11.84 -10.99
N ALA A 437 23.32 10.94 -10.10
CA ALA A 437 22.84 9.61 -10.48
C ALA A 437 21.55 9.65 -11.33
N VAL A 438 20.69 10.64 -11.10
CA VAL A 438 19.44 10.80 -11.87
C VAL A 438 19.55 11.80 -13.03
N SER A 439 20.71 12.43 -13.21
CA SER A 439 20.93 13.40 -14.29
C SER A 439 20.81 12.70 -15.66
N PRO A 440 20.02 13.24 -16.61
CA PRO A 440 19.94 12.70 -17.97
C PRO A 440 21.31 12.63 -18.66
N ASP A 441 22.21 13.56 -18.37
CA ASP A 441 23.52 13.69 -19.02
C ASP A 441 24.56 12.68 -18.51
N HIS A 442 24.27 11.97 -17.41
CA HIS A 442 25.18 10.97 -16.82
C HIS A 442 24.78 9.52 -17.11
N LYS A 443 23.58 9.28 -17.67
CA LYS A 443 23.16 7.93 -18.08
C LYS A 443 23.83 7.58 -19.42
N GLY A 444 24.87 6.74 -19.37
CA GLY A 444 25.54 6.19 -20.57
C GLY A 444 27.01 6.60 -20.78
N GLY A 445 27.65 7.25 -19.80
CA GLY A 445 29.02 7.77 -19.95
C GLY A 445 30.15 6.96 -19.30
N VAL A 446 29.85 5.87 -18.59
CA VAL A 446 30.90 4.96 -18.08
C VAL A 446 31.12 3.89 -19.14
N PRO A 447 32.25 3.88 -19.86
CA PRO A 447 32.56 2.80 -20.79
C PRO A 447 32.57 1.48 -20.03
N ALA A 448 32.02 0.43 -20.63
CA ALA A 448 32.12 -0.91 -20.06
C ALA A 448 33.59 -1.21 -19.72
N PRO A 449 33.89 -1.77 -18.53
CA PRO A 449 35.26 -2.08 -18.16
C PRO A 449 35.86 -3.03 -19.19
N GLU A 450 36.96 -2.64 -19.83
CA GLU A 450 37.68 -3.53 -20.75
C GLU A 450 38.09 -4.80 -20.00
N LYS A 451 37.57 -5.96 -20.45
CA LYS A 451 37.96 -7.27 -19.91
C LYS A 451 39.48 -7.37 -19.99
N ARG A 452 40.15 -7.44 -18.83
CA ARG A 452 41.59 -7.67 -18.76
C ARG A 452 41.90 -8.96 -19.53
N THR A 453 42.56 -8.82 -20.67
CA THR A 453 43.19 -9.95 -21.34
C THR A 453 44.16 -10.58 -20.34
N LYS A 454 43.93 -11.85 -19.99
CA LYS A 454 44.91 -12.63 -19.24
C LYS A 454 46.21 -12.57 -20.05
N LYS A 455 47.25 -12.02 -19.45
CA LYS A 455 48.60 -12.17 -19.99
C LYS A 455 48.96 -13.64 -19.84
N ASP A 456 49.18 -14.31 -20.97
CA ASP A 456 49.72 -15.67 -21.07
C ASP A 456 51.08 -15.80 -20.37
#